data_AF-A0A6I6FKJ5-F1
#
_entry.id   AF-A0A6I6FKJ5-F1
#
_cell.length_a   1.000
_cell.length_b   1.000
_cell.length_c   1.000
_cell.angle_alpha   90.00
_cell.angle_beta   90.00
_cell.angle_gamma   90.00
#
_symmetry.space_group_name_H-M   'P 1'
#
loop_
_entity.id
_entity.type
_entity.pdbx_description
1 polymer ?
#
loop_
_entity_poly.entity_id
_entity_poly.type
_entity_poly.pdbx_seq_one_letter_code
_entity_poly.pdbx_strand_id
1 'polypeptide(L)'
;MYDCEGCGPSRQGLFFGSGIGEAKWWCWRCQSADQKELIRYLDDHARGVLSRDADGVHWPYGPNIYVQMRADLLDWADRHDLKNGNTGCSSRLHWLDRGRCAKRECQGRPEFYDHTTTWLSRTTGKPALVFNQPYRQVDPAEVWDAISEYPSLTAEVGPESWYGAGTSGVYIWNDGNRSMAVRSSR
;
A
#
# COMPACT_ATOMS: atom_id res chain seq x y z
N MET A 1 20.88 -12.79 -2.48
CA MET A 1 22.10 -12.02 -2.17
C MET A 1 22.20 -10.97 -3.26
N TYR A 2 22.47 -9.72 -2.90
CA TYR A 2 22.53 -8.61 -3.86
C TYR A 2 23.92 -7.98 -3.83
N ASP A 3 24.35 -7.43 -4.96
CA ASP A 3 25.64 -6.78 -5.08
C ASP A 3 25.56 -5.35 -4.55
N CYS A 4 26.26 -5.09 -3.44
CA CYS A 4 26.35 -3.76 -2.88
C CYS A 4 27.31 -2.90 -3.70
N GLU A 5 26.85 -1.69 -4.04
CA GLU A 5 27.66 -0.69 -4.76
C GLU A 5 29.00 -0.37 -4.08
N GLY A 6 29.09 -0.52 -2.75
CA GLY A 6 30.30 -0.18 -2.01
C GLY A 6 31.25 -1.35 -1.71
N CYS A 7 30.75 -2.58 -1.64
CA CYS A 7 31.56 -3.71 -1.13
C CYS A 7 31.26 -5.07 -1.77
N GLY A 8 30.47 -5.13 -2.84
CA GLY A 8 30.08 -6.38 -3.49
C GLY A 8 29.01 -7.18 -2.72
N PRO A 9 28.96 -8.51 -2.86
CA PRO A 9 27.82 -9.30 -2.44
C PRO A 9 27.48 -9.16 -0.95
N SER A 10 26.21 -8.89 -0.65
CA SER A 10 25.70 -8.76 0.72
C SER A 10 24.28 -9.31 0.87
N ARG A 11 23.91 -9.69 2.10
CA ARG A 11 22.59 -10.25 2.42
C ARG A 11 21.62 -9.25 3.04
N GLN A 12 22.14 -8.16 3.60
CA GLN A 12 21.39 -7.16 4.34
C GLN A 12 21.70 -5.79 3.78
N GLY A 13 20.65 -5.03 3.52
CA GLY A 13 20.72 -3.76 2.81
C GLY A 13 19.35 -3.35 2.30
N LEU A 14 19.31 -2.26 1.55
CA LEU A 14 18.10 -1.73 0.93
C LEU A 14 18.42 -1.21 -0.46
N PHE A 15 17.41 -1.19 -1.32
CA PHE A 15 17.51 -0.56 -2.63
C PHE A 15 17.20 0.93 -2.55
N PHE A 16 18.11 1.76 -3.05
CA PHE A 16 17.95 3.21 -3.19
C PHE A 16 17.85 3.60 -4.66
N GLY A 17 16.81 4.37 -5.00
CA GLY A 17 16.50 4.83 -6.35
C GLY A 17 14.98 4.84 -6.59
N SER A 18 14.58 5.37 -7.74
CA SER A 18 13.18 5.60 -8.14
C SER A 18 12.39 4.34 -8.47
N GLY A 19 13.05 3.21 -8.78
CA GLY A 19 12.37 1.96 -9.11
C GLY A 19 13.23 0.97 -9.88
N ILE A 20 12.56 0.06 -10.59
CA ILE A 20 13.18 -1.02 -11.36
C ILE A 20 14.16 -0.43 -12.39
N GLY A 21 15.41 -0.92 -12.38
CA GLY A 21 16.45 -0.50 -13.33
C GLY A 21 17.25 0.74 -12.92
N GLU A 22 16.71 1.58 -12.02
CA GLU A 22 17.42 2.77 -11.50
C GLU A 22 17.91 2.58 -10.07
N ALA A 23 17.31 1.66 -9.32
CA ALA A 23 17.66 1.45 -7.93
C ALA A 23 18.88 0.55 -7.73
N LYS A 24 19.72 0.95 -6.78
CA LYS A 24 20.98 0.31 -6.43
C LYS A 24 20.93 -0.27 -5.02
N TRP A 25 21.55 -1.42 -4.81
CA TRP A 25 21.60 -2.08 -3.50
C TRP A 25 22.73 -1.51 -2.63
N TRP A 26 22.39 -1.12 -1.41
CA TRP A 26 23.33 -0.61 -0.42
C TRP A 26 23.22 -1.40 0.88
N CYS A 27 24.29 -2.11 1.25
CA CYS A 27 24.38 -2.78 2.53
C CYS A 27 24.48 -1.77 3.68
N TRP A 28 24.04 -2.14 4.88
CA TRP A 28 24.01 -1.21 6.04
C TRP A 28 25.36 -0.56 6.37
N ARG A 29 26.47 -1.24 6.05
CA ARG A 29 27.83 -0.71 6.25
C ARG A 29 28.19 0.37 5.24
N CYS A 30 27.77 0.22 3.99
CA CYS A 30 28.10 1.12 2.88
C CYS A 30 27.09 2.24 2.69
N GLN A 31 25.95 2.21 3.39
CA GLN A 31 24.99 3.30 3.36
C GLN A 31 25.61 4.60 3.90
N SER A 32 25.38 5.70 3.18
CA SER A 32 25.81 7.04 3.59
C SER A 32 25.06 7.51 4.86
N ALA A 33 25.52 8.61 5.44
CA ALA A 33 24.82 9.23 6.58
C ALA A 33 23.39 9.64 6.20
N ASP A 34 23.23 10.33 5.07
CA ASP A 34 21.93 10.79 4.57
C ASP A 34 20.97 9.63 4.29
N GLN A 35 21.47 8.52 3.72
CA GLN A 35 20.68 7.32 3.49
C GLN A 35 20.15 6.72 4.80
N LYS A 36 20.99 6.67 5.84
CA LYS A 36 20.59 6.17 7.17
C LYS A 36 19.60 7.11 7.84
N GLU A 37 19.80 8.42 7.70
CA GLU A 37 18.87 9.42 8.21
C GLU A 37 17.50 9.33 7.52
N LEU A 38 17.47 9.17 6.20
CA LEU A 38 16.24 8.95 5.44
C LEU A 38 15.51 7.69 5.91
N ILE A 39 16.21 6.56 6.08
CA ILE A 39 15.60 5.33 6.60
C ILE A 39 14.97 5.57 7.97
N ARG A 40 15.69 6.21 8.89
CA ARG A 40 15.20 6.52 10.23
C ARG A 40 13.95 7.41 10.19
N TYR A 41 13.99 8.45 9.36
CA TYR A 41 12.84 9.33 9.16
C TYR A 41 11.61 8.56 8.66
N LEU A 42 11.78 7.70 7.65
CA LEU A 42 10.68 6.89 7.10
C LEU A 42 10.13 5.89 8.13
N ASP A 43 11.00 5.23 8.89
CA ASP A 43 10.58 4.30 9.94
C ASP A 43 9.83 5.02 11.08
N ASP A 44 10.23 6.23 11.42
CA ASP A 44 9.54 7.06 12.42
C ASP A 44 8.20 7.57 11.90
N HIS A 45 8.14 8.04 10.64
CA HIS A 45 6.92 8.48 9.99
C HIS A 45 5.90 7.32 9.86
N ALA A 46 6.37 6.10 9.58
CA ALA A 46 5.50 4.95 9.44
C ALA A 46 4.74 4.57 10.73
N ARG A 47 5.15 5.04 11.93
CA ARG A 47 4.50 4.66 13.21
C ARG A 47 3.01 5.03 13.30
N GLY A 48 2.57 6.04 12.57
CA GLY A 48 1.15 6.44 12.49
C GLY A 48 0.39 5.84 11.32
N VAL A 49 1.10 5.18 10.40
CA VAL A 49 0.58 4.78 9.09
C VAL A 49 0.61 3.26 8.92
N LEU A 50 1.66 2.57 9.35
CA LEU A 50 1.84 1.14 9.16
C LEU A 50 1.90 0.40 10.49
N SER A 51 1.56 -0.89 10.47
CA SER A 51 1.77 -1.76 11.61
C SER A 51 3.26 -2.06 11.80
N ARG A 52 3.63 -2.43 13.03
CA ARG A 52 4.98 -2.84 13.39
C ARG A 52 4.97 -3.96 14.40
N ASP A 53 6.01 -4.77 14.40
CA ASP A 53 6.28 -5.80 15.40
C ASP A 53 7.70 -5.67 15.95
N ALA A 54 8.23 -6.76 16.52
CA ALA A 54 9.59 -6.83 17.05
C ALA A 54 10.66 -6.70 15.95
N ASP A 55 10.35 -7.08 14.71
CA ASP A 55 11.27 -7.07 13.58
C ASP A 55 11.22 -5.74 12.80
N GLY A 56 10.21 -4.90 13.06
CA GLY A 56 10.17 -3.52 12.61
C GLY A 56 8.84 -3.15 11.94
N VAL A 57 8.90 -2.19 11.02
CA VAL A 57 7.73 -1.72 10.27
C VAL A 57 7.35 -2.74 9.19
N HIS A 58 6.06 -3.09 9.13
CA HIS A 58 5.51 -3.94 8.07
C HIS A 58 5.21 -3.13 6.82
N TRP A 59 6.26 -2.94 6.01
CA TRP A 59 6.13 -2.41 4.68
C TRP A 59 5.30 -3.36 3.81
N PRO A 60 4.26 -2.89 3.11
CA PRO A 60 3.61 -3.72 2.12
C PRO A 60 4.63 -4.18 1.08
N TYR A 61 4.46 -5.39 0.53
CA TYR A 61 5.44 -6.04 -0.36
C TYR A 61 6.78 -6.41 0.30
N GLY A 62 6.88 -6.26 1.62
CA GLY A 62 7.99 -6.77 2.42
C GLY A 62 9.16 -5.78 2.55
N PRO A 63 10.22 -6.19 3.26
CA PRO A 63 11.32 -5.30 3.62
C PRO A 63 12.19 -4.86 2.43
N ASN A 64 12.04 -5.48 1.26
CA ASN A 64 12.89 -5.24 0.10
C ASN A 64 12.32 -4.17 -0.86
N ILE A 65 11.20 -3.52 -0.53
CA ILE A 65 10.73 -2.40 -1.34
C ILE A 65 11.75 -1.26 -1.37
N TYR A 66 11.82 -0.60 -2.53
CA TYR A 66 12.69 0.54 -2.77
C TYR A 66 12.42 1.65 -1.76
N VAL A 67 13.48 2.29 -1.28
CA VAL A 67 13.37 3.36 -0.27
C VAL A 67 12.52 4.53 -0.78
N GLN A 68 12.56 4.83 -2.08
CA GLN A 68 11.69 5.87 -2.66
C GLN A 68 10.21 5.48 -2.56
N MET A 69 9.85 4.25 -2.88
CA MET A 69 8.45 3.77 -2.79
C MET A 69 7.93 3.77 -1.35
N ARG A 70 8.81 3.62 -0.35
CA ARG A 70 8.44 3.80 1.06
C ARG A 70 8.00 5.24 1.32
N ALA A 71 8.74 6.22 0.80
CA ALA A 71 8.38 7.63 0.92
C ALA A 71 7.07 7.92 0.18
N ASP A 72 6.96 7.47 -1.08
CA ASP A 72 5.77 7.68 -1.90
C ASP A 72 4.50 7.08 -1.27
N LEU A 73 4.62 5.91 -0.63
CA LEU A 73 3.52 5.28 0.12
C LEU A 73 3.08 6.15 1.30
N LEU A 74 4.03 6.66 2.09
CA LEU A 74 3.71 7.45 3.28
C LEU A 74 3.08 8.79 2.88
N ASP A 75 3.63 9.46 1.88
CA ASP A 75 3.08 10.70 1.34
C ASP A 75 1.68 10.47 0.72
N TRP A 76 1.48 9.37 0.01
CA TRP A 76 0.16 8.97 -0.49
C TRP A 76 -0.82 8.71 0.66
N ALA A 77 -0.41 7.98 1.70
CA ALA A 77 -1.25 7.68 2.84
C ALA A 77 -1.63 8.95 3.61
N ASP A 78 -0.71 9.91 3.76
CA ASP A 78 -0.96 11.22 4.37
C ASP A 78 -1.97 12.04 3.60
N ARG A 79 -1.78 12.17 2.28
CA ARG A 79 -2.72 12.88 1.41
C ARG A 79 -4.15 12.34 1.50
N HIS A 80 -4.31 11.06 1.80
CA HIS A 80 -5.61 10.40 1.90
C HIS A 80 -6.12 10.18 3.34
N ASP A 81 -5.39 10.65 4.36
CA ASP A 81 -5.70 10.40 5.78
C ASP A 81 -5.86 8.89 6.09
N LEU A 82 -4.94 8.08 5.61
CA LEU A 82 -5.01 6.62 5.70
C LEU A 82 -3.96 6.04 6.65
N LYS A 83 -4.33 4.95 7.32
CA LYS A 83 -3.42 4.04 8.03
C LYS A 83 -3.75 2.60 7.66
N ASN A 84 -2.78 1.71 7.87
CA ASN A 84 -2.89 0.29 7.62
C ASN A 84 -4.12 -0.26 8.36
N GLY A 85 -4.97 -0.93 7.60
CA GLY A 85 -5.99 -1.81 8.10
C GLY A 85 -5.54 -3.25 7.92
N ASN A 86 -5.93 -4.10 8.85
CA ASN A 86 -5.85 -5.54 8.67
C ASN A 86 -7.25 -6.13 8.77
N THR A 87 -7.60 -6.97 7.80
CA THR A 87 -8.85 -7.70 7.81
C THR A 87 -8.56 -9.18 7.59
N GLY A 88 -9.11 -10.04 8.46
CA GLY A 88 -9.16 -11.48 8.23
C GLY A 88 -10.21 -11.89 7.19
N CYS A 89 -10.82 -10.92 6.50
CA CYS A 89 -11.85 -11.12 5.51
C CYS A 89 -11.25 -11.46 4.14
N SER A 90 -11.66 -12.59 3.55
CA SER A 90 -11.24 -13.00 2.22
C SER A 90 -11.71 -12.04 1.12
N SER A 91 -12.96 -11.58 1.20
CA SER A 91 -13.58 -10.67 0.24
C SER A 91 -12.96 -9.26 0.29
N ARG A 92 -12.64 -8.75 1.48
CA ARG A 92 -12.26 -7.34 1.77
C ARG A 92 -13.31 -6.29 1.38
N LEU A 93 -14.10 -6.46 0.31
CA LEU A 93 -15.22 -5.58 -0.05
C LEU A 93 -16.29 -5.57 1.04
N HIS A 94 -16.65 -6.73 1.56
CA HIS A 94 -17.63 -6.81 2.65
C HIS A 94 -17.11 -6.10 3.91
N TRP A 95 -15.83 -6.30 4.26
CA TRP A 95 -15.21 -5.57 5.36
C TRP A 95 -15.21 -4.05 5.12
N LEU A 96 -14.90 -3.63 3.89
CA LEU A 96 -14.88 -2.23 3.50
C LEU A 96 -16.26 -1.57 3.59
N ASP A 97 -17.31 -2.28 3.18
CA ASP A 97 -18.71 -1.82 3.20
C ASP A 97 -19.29 -1.80 4.62
N ARG A 98 -19.15 -2.90 5.38
CA ARG A 98 -19.84 -3.07 6.68
C ARG A 98 -19.00 -2.76 7.91
N GLY A 99 -17.69 -2.54 7.75
CA GLY A 99 -16.77 -2.37 8.87
C GLY A 99 -16.39 -3.67 9.58
N ARG A 100 -17.03 -4.79 9.24
CA ARG A 100 -16.84 -6.13 9.81
C ARG A 100 -17.14 -7.18 8.76
N CYS A 101 -16.67 -8.40 8.99
CA CYS A 101 -16.85 -9.49 8.06
C CYS A 101 -16.89 -10.82 8.81
N ALA A 102 -18.00 -11.56 8.69
CA ALA A 102 -18.05 -12.94 9.14
C ALA A 102 -17.52 -13.85 8.03
N LYS A 103 -16.60 -14.77 8.34
CA LYS A 103 -15.96 -15.68 7.36
C LYS A 103 -16.95 -16.41 6.45
N ARG A 104 -18.17 -16.69 6.92
CA ARG A 104 -19.21 -17.42 6.18
C ARG A 104 -19.87 -16.59 5.08
N GLU A 105 -19.82 -15.27 5.19
CA GLU A 105 -20.50 -14.33 4.28
C GLU A 105 -19.61 -13.90 3.12
N CYS A 106 -18.36 -14.39 3.07
CA CYS A 106 -17.39 -13.98 2.06
C CYS A 106 -17.01 -15.17 1.19
N GLN A 107 -17.65 -15.24 0.03
CA GLN A 107 -17.30 -16.17 -1.03
C GLN A 107 -16.69 -15.41 -2.21
N GLY A 108 -15.68 -16.01 -2.83
CA GLY A 108 -15.01 -15.45 -3.99
C GLY A 108 -14.00 -14.35 -3.65
N ARG A 109 -13.00 -14.25 -4.51
CA ARG A 109 -12.03 -13.16 -4.57
C ARG A 109 -12.04 -12.68 -6.02
N PRO A 110 -12.34 -11.40 -6.30
CA PRO A 110 -12.28 -10.90 -7.68
C PRO A 110 -10.90 -11.16 -8.29
N GLU A 111 -10.84 -11.47 -9.57
CA GLU A 111 -9.58 -11.87 -10.22
C GLU A 111 -8.56 -10.73 -10.26
N PHE A 112 -8.99 -9.47 -10.25
CA PHE A 112 -8.10 -8.31 -10.18
C PHE A 112 -7.47 -8.11 -8.80
N TYR A 113 -7.86 -8.90 -7.78
CA TYR A 113 -7.21 -8.83 -6.48
C TYR A 113 -5.82 -9.41 -6.56
N ASP A 114 -4.87 -8.51 -6.77
CA ASP A 114 -3.46 -8.82 -6.76
C ASP A 114 -2.73 -7.76 -5.94
N HIS A 115 -1.82 -8.25 -5.10
CA HIS A 115 -1.10 -7.46 -4.10
C HIS A 115 -1.99 -6.47 -3.32
N THR A 116 -3.04 -7.01 -2.70
CA THR A 116 -4.05 -6.18 -2.03
C THR A 116 -3.56 -5.64 -0.68
N THR A 117 -3.72 -4.34 -0.47
CA THR A 117 -3.58 -3.67 0.83
C THR A 117 -4.92 -3.10 1.30
N THR A 118 -5.10 -3.01 2.61
CA THR A 118 -6.33 -2.50 3.22
C THR A 118 -6.02 -1.33 4.12
N TRP A 119 -6.90 -0.33 4.12
CA TRP A 119 -6.64 0.94 4.77
C TRP A 119 -7.87 1.44 5.54
N LEU A 120 -7.60 1.98 6.72
CA LEU A 120 -8.54 2.68 7.57
C LEU A 120 -8.35 4.18 7.39
N SER A 121 -9.43 4.95 7.53
CA SER A 121 -9.27 6.39 7.78
C SER A 121 -8.59 6.58 9.14
N ARG A 122 -7.58 7.44 9.20
CA ARG A 122 -6.94 7.86 10.45
C ARG A 122 -7.91 8.63 11.33
N THR A 123 -8.71 9.52 10.73
CA THR A 123 -9.71 10.33 11.43
C THR A 123 -10.81 9.47 12.05
N THR A 124 -11.42 8.56 11.29
CA THR A 124 -12.62 7.83 11.76
C THR A 124 -12.31 6.45 12.33
N GLY A 125 -11.13 5.89 12.02
CA GLY A 125 -10.77 4.51 12.34
C GLY A 125 -11.54 3.45 11.53
N LYS A 126 -12.41 3.86 10.61
CA LYS A 126 -13.26 2.95 9.81
C LYS A 126 -12.58 2.52 8.52
N PRO A 127 -12.93 1.36 7.94
CA PRO A 127 -12.46 0.94 6.62
C PRO A 127 -12.77 1.97 5.55
N ALA A 128 -11.73 2.47 4.89
CA ALA A 128 -11.85 3.55 3.93
C ALA A 128 -11.44 3.12 2.52
N LEU A 129 -10.49 2.19 2.39
CA LEU A 129 -9.98 1.77 1.10
C LEU A 129 -9.51 0.30 1.10
N VAL A 130 -9.85 -0.39 0.02
CA VAL A 130 -9.13 -1.58 -0.45
C VAL A 130 -8.36 -1.17 -1.69
N PHE A 131 -7.04 -1.35 -1.66
CA PHE A 131 -6.17 -0.98 -2.75
C PHE A 131 -5.53 -2.22 -3.36
N ASN A 132 -5.66 -2.39 -4.68
CA ASN A 132 -5.04 -3.50 -5.41
C ASN A 132 -4.08 -2.95 -6.47
N GLN A 133 -3.04 -3.72 -6.73
CA GLN A 133 -2.00 -3.35 -7.67
C GLN A 133 -1.66 -4.54 -8.59
N PRO A 134 -2.57 -4.89 -9.50
CA PRO A 134 -2.34 -5.97 -10.42
C PRO A 134 -1.24 -5.67 -11.43
N TYR A 135 -0.46 -6.71 -11.73
CA TYR A 135 0.51 -6.69 -12.83
C TYR A 135 -0.14 -6.73 -14.22
N ARG A 136 -1.42 -7.13 -14.30
CA ARG A 136 -2.21 -7.06 -15.53
C ARG A 136 -2.97 -5.75 -15.61
N GLN A 137 -3.28 -5.32 -16.84
CA GLN A 137 -4.30 -4.31 -17.05
C GLN A 137 -5.65 -4.84 -16.58
N VAL A 138 -6.39 -4.00 -15.87
CA VAL A 138 -7.74 -4.31 -15.38
C VAL A 138 -8.74 -3.50 -16.17
N ASP A 139 -9.77 -4.17 -16.67
CA ASP A 139 -10.93 -3.50 -17.25
C ASP A 139 -11.72 -2.83 -16.13
N PRO A 140 -11.96 -1.49 -16.17
CA PRO A 140 -12.82 -0.83 -15.21
C PRO A 140 -14.19 -1.49 -15.06
N ALA A 141 -14.76 -2.08 -16.12
CA ALA A 141 -16.03 -2.79 -16.05
C ALA A 141 -15.98 -3.99 -15.10
N GLU A 142 -14.88 -4.76 -15.10
CA GLU A 142 -14.66 -5.88 -14.17
C GLU A 142 -14.71 -5.41 -12.70
N VAL A 143 -14.15 -4.23 -12.43
CA VAL A 143 -14.16 -3.65 -11.08
C VAL A 143 -15.56 -3.20 -10.69
N TRP A 144 -16.27 -2.52 -11.61
CA TRP A 144 -17.63 -2.05 -11.38
C TRP A 144 -18.61 -3.21 -11.13
N ASP A 145 -18.52 -4.27 -11.92
CA ASP A 145 -19.31 -5.48 -11.74
C ASP A 145 -19.07 -6.08 -10.35
N ALA A 146 -17.80 -6.18 -9.93
CA ALA A 146 -17.44 -6.73 -8.63
C ALA A 146 -17.93 -5.90 -7.42
N ILE A 147 -18.11 -4.58 -7.58
CA ILE A 147 -18.60 -3.71 -6.50
C ILE A 147 -20.08 -3.35 -6.62
N SER A 148 -20.78 -3.82 -7.65
CA SER A 148 -22.18 -3.48 -7.94
C SER A 148 -23.16 -3.84 -6.81
N GLU A 149 -22.86 -4.88 -6.03
CA GLU A 149 -23.65 -5.30 -4.86
C GLU A 149 -23.43 -4.42 -3.62
N TYR A 150 -22.46 -3.50 -3.67
CA TYR A 150 -22.04 -2.64 -2.56
C TYR A 150 -22.26 -1.17 -2.91
N PRO A 151 -23.47 -0.63 -2.75
CA PRO A 151 -23.82 0.73 -3.18
C PRO A 151 -23.09 1.84 -2.41
N SER A 152 -22.40 1.50 -1.32
CA SER A 152 -21.57 2.45 -0.55
C SER A 152 -20.15 2.60 -1.11
N LEU A 153 -19.77 1.76 -2.08
CA LEU A 153 -18.42 1.69 -2.62
C LEU A 153 -18.31 2.39 -3.98
N THR A 154 -17.16 2.99 -4.21
CA THR A 154 -16.77 3.56 -5.50
C THR A 154 -15.41 3.02 -5.91
N ALA A 155 -15.14 2.98 -7.21
CA ALA A 155 -13.88 2.47 -7.75
C ALA A 155 -13.19 3.47 -8.68
N GLU A 156 -11.86 3.45 -8.66
CA GLU A 156 -11.00 4.20 -9.58
C GLU A 156 -9.89 3.27 -10.07
N VAL A 157 -9.67 3.26 -11.39
CA VAL A 157 -8.56 2.54 -12.02
C VAL A 157 -7.64 3.58 -12.63
N GLY A 158 -6.39 3.63 -12.16
CA GLY A 158 -5.42 4.65 -12.54
C GLY A 158 -4.04 4.08 -12.87
N PRO A 159 -3.23 4.80 -13.67
CA PRO A 159 -1.87 4.40 -14.02
C PRO A 159 -0.86 4.61 -12.88
N GLU A 160 -1.16 5.49 -11.90
CA GLU A 160 -0.24 5.81 -10.80
C GLU A 160 -0.59 5.06 -9.51
N SER A 161 0.42 4.40 -8.96
CA SER A 161 0.48 4.02 -7.55
C SER A 161 1.89 4.21 -7.02
N TRP A 162 1.99 4.34 -5.70
CA TRP A 162 3.25 4.51 -4.97
C TRP A 162 4.26 3.35 -5.16
N TYR A 163 3.86 2.21 -5.74
CA TYR A 163 4.73 1.06 -5.96
C TYR A 163 5.48 1.09 -7.30
N GLY A 164 5.18 2.03 -8.21
CA GLY A 164 6.06 2.38 -9.34
C GLY A 164 6.56 1.26 -10.28
N ALA A 165 6.00 0.05 -10.23
CA ALA A 165 6.49 -1.13 -10.98
C ALA A 165 5.65 -1.45 -12.22
N GLY A 166 5.10 -0.41 -12.88
CA GLY A 166 4.21 -0.57 -14.04
C GLY A 166 2.85 -1.20 -13.72
N THR A 167 2.50 -1.34 -12.45
CA THR A 167 1.21 -1.88 -12.01
C THR A 167 0.12 -0.81 -12.09
N SER A 168 -1.07 -1.16 -12.59
CA SER A 168 -2.24 -0.30 -12.45
C SER A 168 -2.67 -0.23 -10.98
N GLY A 169 -3.13 0.93 -10.53
CA GLY A 169 -3.77 1.08 -9.22
C GLY A 169 -5.28 0.91 -9.34
N VAL A 170 -5.84 -0.04 -8.60
CA VAL A 170 -7.29 -0.20 -8.44
C VAL A 170 -7.67 0.20 -7.02
N TYR A 171 -8.33 1.34 -6.89
CA TYR A 171 -8.74 1.91 -5.63
C TYR A 171 -10.23 1.66 -5.44
N ILE A 172 -10.62 0.94 -4.38
CA ILE A 172 -12.02 0.73 -4.02
C ILE A 172 -12.27 1.42 -2.69
N TRP A 173 -13.03 2.50 -2.74
CA TRP A 173 -13.28 3.40 -1.63
C TRP A 173 -14.62 3.14 -0.97
N ASN A 174 -14.68 3.37 0.34
CA ASN A 174 -15.94 3.67 1.02
C ASN A 174 -15.98 5.18 1.29
N ASP A 175 -16.69 5.92 0.43
CA ASP A 175 -16.74 7.39 0.51
C ASP A 175 -17.40 7.91 1.80
N GLY A 176 -18.25 7.11 2.43
CA GLY A 176 -18.84 7.41 3.73
C GLY A 176 -17.82 7.42 4.87
N ASN A 177 -16.69 6.73 4.71
CA ASN A 177 -15.63 6.60 5.71
C ASN A 177 -14.39 7.44 5.39
N ARG A 178 -14.33 8.07 4.21
CA ARG A 178 -13.27 9.00 3.82
C ARG A 178 -13.34 10.29 4.66
N SER A 179 -12.18 10.84 4.99
CA SER A 179 -12.11 12.15 5.65
C SER A 179 -12.75 13.21 4.75
N MET A 180 -13.61 14.07 5.34
CA MET A 180 -14.27 15.14 4.59
C MET A 180 -13.27 16.11 3.96
N ALA A 181 -12.12 16.34 4.60
CA ALA A 181 -11.06 17.19 4.09
C ALA A 181 -10.48 16.69 2.75
N VAL A 182 -10.51 15.37 2.52
CA VAL A 182 -10.02 14.72 1.28
C VAL A 182 -11.11 14.68 0.20
N ARG A 183 -12.40 14.72 0.58
CA ARG A 183 -13.52 14.73 -0.37
C ARG A 183 -13.71 16.10 -1.04
N SER A 184 -13.33 17.20 -0.37
CA SER A 184 -13.49 18.56 -0.88
C SER A 184 -12.37 19.04 -1.83
N SER A 185 -11.34 18.22 -2.04
CA SER A 185 -10.18 18.54 -2.89
C SER A 185 -10.21 17.86 -4.27
N ARG A 186 -11.37 17.34 -4.69
CA ARG A 186 -11.61 16.79 -6.03
C ARG A 186 -12.45 17.72 -6.87
#